data_AF-J6ESS0-F1
#
_entry.id   AF-J6ESS0-F1
#
_cell.length_a   1.000
_cell.length_b   1.000
_cell.length_c   1.000
_cell.angle_alpha   90.00
_cell.angle_beta   90.00
_cell.angle_gamma   90.00
#
_symmetry.space_group_name_H-M   'P 1'
#
loop_
_entity.id
_entity.type
_entity.pdbx_description
1 polymer ?
#
loop_
_entity_poly.entity_id
_entity_poly.type
_entity_poly.pdbx_seq_one_letter_code
_entity_poly.pdbx_strand_id
1 'polypeptide(L)'
;MCPEGKKHKCTLNPPEKQPQPPNEGNRYSKNFSGTFCRCGRDYDPETEVEAMINCIGCEDWLHESCLNLQPRRTAPVEDDEDEEALCLIPSESYDGLVCAECVSGCPLLLERAGSEGWMVVEPTEEGSFVVLGRSEVVTTGAKRDHAGEEQEGKRARLDDAARSAAQPSTDKADKAQNTETREAKPELSKPEIKQKAPRKGSGDLFLAHGMRARLAKELDATLAATLPFPLVDEEIYEPPADTDPAETLDQVTERVVGSLPRVQAIEALHGFQNMKDKLKVMLQSRAESGSAVSREDIESFFADLNKSRR
;
A
#
# COMPACT_ATOMS: atom_id res chain seq x y z
N MET A 1 10.32 18.60 17.34
CA MET A 1 9.61 18.78 18.62
C MET A 1 8.40 19.68 18.39
N CYS A 2 7.21 19.10 18.36
CA CYS A 2 5.96 19.87 18.27
C CYS A 2 5.64 20.40 19.68
N PRO A 3 5.33 21.68 19.88
CA PRO A 3 5.10 22.24 21.21
C PRO A 3 3.82 21.68 21.82
N GLU A 4 3.95 20.98 22.94
CA GLU A 4 2.84 20.48 23.75
C GLU A 4 2.03 21.67 24.29
N GLY A 5 0.71 21.69 24.05
CA GLY A 5 -0.19 22.58 24.81
C GLY A 5 -1.31 23.30 24.06
N LYS A 6 -1.46 23.16 22.74
CA LYS A 6 -2.68 23.61 22.05
C LYS A 6 -3.36 22.41 21.43
N LYS A 7 -4.51 22.02 21.99
CA LYS A 7 -5.47 21.15 21.31
C LYS A 7 -5.96 21.91 20.08
N HIS A 8 -5.20 21.83 18.98
CA HIS A 8 -5.67 22.26 17.68
C HIS A 8 -6.79 21.30 17.31
N LYS A 9 -8.02 21.66 17.67
CA LYS A 9 -9.19 21.02 17.08
C LYS A 9 -9.06 21.26 15.59
N CYS A 10 -8.87 20.20 14.81
CA CYS A 10 -8.96 20.30 13.36
C CYS A 10 -10.35 20.85 13.05
N THR A 11 -10.41 22.08 12.56
CA THR A 11 -11.66 22.72 12.13
C THR A 11 -11.57 22.89 10.63
N LEU A 12 -12.64 22.49 9.93
CA LEU A 12 -12.78 22.80 8.51
C LEU A 12 -12.54 24.29 8.28
N ASN A 13 -11.90 24.62 7.15
CA ASN A 13 -11.75 26.02 6.76
C ASN A 13 -13.13 26.68 6.69
N PRO A 14 -13.33 27.88 7.27
CA PRO A 14 -14.59 28.59 7.15
C PRO A 14 -15.00 28.76 5.68
N PRO A 15 -16.29 28.69 5.33
CA PRO A 15 -16.75 28.83 3.94
C PRO A 15 -16.24 30.10 3.27
N GLU A 16 -16.06 31.19 4.03
CA GLU A 16 -15.56 32.48 3.55
C GLU A 16 -14.07 32.45 3.18
N LYS A 17 -13.35 31.41 3.62
CA LYS A 17 -11.94 31.14 3.32
C LYS A 17 -11.78 29.98 2.33
N GLN A 18 -12.87 29.50 1.72
CA GLN A 18 -12.82 28.47 0.69
C GLN A 18 -13.13 29.07 -0.69
N PRO A 19 -12.43 28.63 -1.76
CA PRO A 19 -11.29 27.71 -1.74
C PRO A 19 -10.02 28.38 -1.20
N GLN A 20 -9.13 27.59 -0.59
CA GLN A 20 -7.77 28.06 -0.30
C GLN A 20 -7.03 28.31 -1.63
N PRO A 21 -6.06 29.24 -1.66
CA PRO A 21 -5.21 29.38 -2.83
C PRO A 21 -4.54 28.03 -3.15
N PRO A 22 -4.43 27.67 -4.44
CA PRO A 22 -3.73 26.45 -4.84
C PRO A 22 -2.33 26.40 -4.23
N ASN A 23 -1.92 25.24 -3.74
CA ASN A 23 -0.55 25.06 -3.30
C ASN A 23 0.35 24.99 -4.55
N GLU A 24 1.01 26.09 -4.89
CA GLU A 24 1.94 26.19 -6.02
C GLU A 24 3.16 25.25 -5.89
N GLY A 25 3.40 24.69 -4.70
CA GLY A 25 4.41 23.66 -4.47
C GLY A 25 3.98 22.26 -4.87
N ASN A 26 2.68 22.01 -5.08
CA ASN A 26 2.20 20.70 -5.51
C ASN A 26 2.67 20.40 -6.92
N ARG A 27 3.29 19.23 -7.11
CA ARG A 27 3.66 18.71 -8.41
C ARG A 27 2.79 17.51 -8.71
N TYR A 28 1.88 17.67 -9.66
CA TYR A 28 1.03 16.58 -10.13
C TYR A 28 1.70 15.94 -11.33
N SER A 29 1.96 14.64 -11.27
CA SER A 29 2.44 13.86 -12.40
C SER A 29 1.28 13.49 -13.34
N LYS A 30 1.59 12.80 -14.44
CA LYS A 30 0.59 12.22 -15.36
C LYS A 30 -0.38 11.25 -14.67
N ASN A 31 -0.04 10.74 -13.48
CA ASN A 31 -0.95 9.94 -12.66
C ASN A 31 -2.21 10.73 -12.30
N PHE A 32 -2.09 12.05 -12.10
CA PHE A 32 -3.22 12.93 -11.82
C PHE A 32 -4.19 13.03 -13.01
N SER A 33 -3.71 12.85 -14.24
CA SER A 33 -4.54 12.79 -15.44
C SER A 33 -5.03 11.37 -15.76
N GLY A 34 -4.85 10.40 -14.84
CA GLY A 34 -5.22 9.00 -15.06
C GLY A 34 -4.34 8.28 -16.09
N THR A 35 -3.17 8.84 -16.41
CA THR A 35 -2.24 8.24 -17.36
C THR A 35 -1.07 7.64 -16.60
N PHE A 36 -0.94 6.33 -16.70
CA PHE A 36 0.07 5.56 -15.97
C PHE A 36 1.02 4.88 -16.93
N CYS A 37 2.13 4.38 -16.38
CA CYS A 37 3.13 3.59 -17.08
C CYS A 37 3.84 4.35 -18.21
N ARG A 38 5.05 3.92 -18.55
CA ARG A 38 5.80 4.52 -19.67
C ARG A 38 5.16 4.26 -21.04
N CYS A 39 4.24 3.30 -21.13
CA CYS A 39 3.54 2.99 -22.37
C CYS A 39 2.44 3.99 -22.71
N GLY A 40 1.95 4.77 -21.73
CA GLY A 40 0.92 5.78 -21.91
C GLY A 40 -0.43 5.24 -22.36
N ARG A 41 -0.71 3.95 -22.12
CA ARG A 41 -2.03 3.38 -22.39
C ARG A 41 -3.04 3.93 -21.38
N ASP A 42 -4.26 4.13 -21.84
CA ASP A 42 -5.38 4.46 -20.96
C ASP A 42 -5.62 3.29 -20.01
N TYR A 43 -5.69 3.59 -18.71
CA TYR A 43 -5.97 2.60 -17.68
C TYR A 43 -7.48 2.56 -17.41
N ASP A 44 -8.05 1.38 -17.52
CA ASP A 44 -9.44 1.11 -17.17
C ASP A 44 -9.48 0.00 -16.11
N PRO A 45 -9.89 0.31 -14.87
CA PRO A 45 -9.88 -0.65 -13.77
C PRO A 45 -10.84 -1.83 -13.98
N GLU A 46 -11.83 -1.72 -14.89
CA GLU A 46 -12.75 -2.83 -15.18
C GLU A 46 -12.19 -3.82 -16.20
N THR A 47 -11.22 -3.39 -17.01
CA THR A 47 -10.68 -4.19 -18.13
C THR A 47 -9.18 -4.47 -18.05
N GLU A 48 -8.46 -3.81 -17.14
CA GLU A 48 -7.05 -4.11 -16.90
C GLU A 48 -6.89 -5.52 -16.33
N VAL A 49 -5.99 -6.29 -16.93
CA VAL A 49 -5.74 -7.70 -16.59
C VAL A 49 -4.32 -7.94 -16.08
N GLU A 50 -3.42 -6.95 -16.23
CA GLU A 50 -2.07 -7.04 -15.70
C GLU A 50 -2.01 -6.37 -14.33
N ALA A 51 -1.23 -6.95 -13.41
CA ALA A 51 -0.86 -6.22 -12.22
C ALA A 51 -0.01 -5.00 -12.62
N MET A 52 -0.16 -3.91 -11.86
CA MET A 52 0.68 -2.73 -12.01
C MET A 52 1.51 -2.57 -10.74
N ILE A 53 2.80 -2.29 -10.91
CA ILE A 53 3.74 -2.16 -9.81
C ILE A 53 4.12 -0.69 -9.67
N ASN A 54 4.06 -0.17 -8.44
CA ASN A 54 4.40 1.21 -8.15
C ASN A 54 5.91 1.40 -8.01
N CYS A 55 6.44 2.45 -8.66
CA CYS A 55 7.82 2.88 -8.45
C CYS A 55 7.93 3.70 -7.17
N ILE A 56 8.73 3.26 -6.20
CA ILE A 56 8.91 3.96 -4.91
C ILE A 56 9.60 5.32 -5.02
N GLY A 57 10.17 5.66 -6.19
CA GLY A 57 10.88 6.92 -6.42
C GLY A 57 10.03 8.04 -7.03
N CYS A 58 9.17 7.71 -7.99
CA CYS A 58 8.33 8.70 -8.67
C CYS A 58 6.82 8.45 -8.50
N GLU A 59 6.45 7.39 -7.80
CA GLU A 59 5.08 6.94 -7.55
C GLU A 59 4.27 6.66 -8.83
N ASP A 60 4.92 6.52 -9.99
CA ASP A 60 4.28 6.05 -11.23
C ASP A 60 4.01 4.54 -11.15
N TRP A 61 2.94 4.10 -11.81
CA TRP A 61 2.49 2.71 -11.86
C TRP A 61 2.90 2.10 -13.19
N LEU A 62 3.54 0.94 -13.18
CA LEU A 62 4.07 0.29 -14.37
C LEU A 62 3.48 -1.10 -14.56
N HIS A 63 3.01 -1.40 -15.77
CA HIS A 63 2.59 -2.74 -16.17
C HIS A 63 3.76 -3.74 -16.05
N GLU A 64 3.47 -4.95 -15.59
CA GLU A 64 4.45 -6.05 -15.53
C GLU A 64 5.12 -6.31 -16.88
N SER A 65 4.33 -6.26 -17.97
CA SER A 65 4.85 -6.43 -19.33
C SER A 65 5.81 -5.30 -19.75
N CYS A 66 5.58 -4.08 -19.26
CA CYS A 66 6.45 -2.93 -19.51
C CYS A 66 7.70 -2.92 -18.62
N LEU A 67 7.75 -3.80 -17.61
CA LEU A 67 8.91 -4.08 -16.77
C LEU A 67 9.69 -5.33 -17.24
N ASN A 68 9.24 -5.96 -18.34
CA ASN A 68 9.75 -7.23 -18.83
C ASN A 68 9.65 -8.37 -17.79
N LEU A 69 8.67 -8.34 -16.89
CA LEU A 69 8.46 -9.43 -15.92
C LEU A 69 7.75 -10.62 -16.54
N GLN A 70 6.89 -10.37 -17.53
CA GLN A 70 6.16 -11.38 -18.27
C GLN A 70 5.66 -10.81 -19.61
N PRO A 71 5.27 -11.65 -20.58
CA PRO A 71 4.63 -11.18 -21.80
C PRO A 71 3.33 -10.42 -21.50
N ARG A 72 2.93 -9.53 -22.42
CA ARG A 72 1.67 -8.82 -22.32
C ARG A 72 0.49 -9.79 -22.31
N ARG A 73 -0.41 -9.62 -21.35
CA ARG A 73 -1.65 -10.41 -21.26
C ARG A 73 -2.79 -9.74 -22.02
N THR A 74 -3.68 -10.57 -22.54
CA THR A 74 -4.90 -10.13 -23.25
C THR A 74 -6.17 -10.69 -22.63
N ALA A 75 -6.05 -11.54 -21.61
CA ALA A 75 -7.15 -12.14 -20.89
C ALA A 75 -6.71 -12.39 -19.43
N PRO A 76 -7.66 -12.41 -18.48
CA PRO A 76 -7.38 -12.79 -17.09
C PRO A 76 -6.91 -14.25 -17.00
N VAL A 77 -6.10 -14.55 -15.99
CA VAL A 77 -5.75 -15.92 -15.59
C VAL A 77 -6.82 -16.42 -14.59
N GLU A 78 -7.15 -17.70 -14.62
CA GLU A 78 -8.17 -18.26 -13.71
C GLU A 78 -7.66 -18.45 -12.27
N ASP A 79 -6.33 -18.54 -12.08
CA ASP A 79 -5.67 -18.77 -10.79
C ASP A 79 -4.53 -17.76 -10.57
N ASP A 80 -4.60 -17.03 -9.46
CA ASP A 80 -3.62 -16.01 -9.06
C ASP A 80 -2.23 -16.62 -8.74
N GLU A 81 -2.18 -17.87 -8.24
CA GLU A 81 -0.92 -18.54 -7.92
C GLU A 81 -0.13 -18.89 -9.19
N ASP A 82 -0.84 -19.33 -10.24
CA ASP A 82 -0.25 -19.62 -11.54
C ASP A 82 0.24 -18.32 -12.23
N GLU A 83 -0.46 -17.21 -12.01
CA GLU A 83 -0.10 -15.89 -12.50
C GLU A 83 1.25 -15.41 -11.92
N GLU A 84 1.41 -15.47 -10.61
CA GLU A 84 2.64 -15.05 -9.93
C GLU A 84 3.84 -15.94 -10.29
N ALA A 85 3.60 -17.24 -10.52
CA ALA A 85 4.63 -18.19 -10.94
C ALA A 85 5.22 -17.89 -12.33
N LEU A 86 4.51 -17.16 -13.18
CA LEU A 86 4.97 -16.76 -14.51
C LEU A 86 5.87 -15.51 -14.49
N CYS A 87 5.84 -14.74 -13.41
CA CYS A 87 6.66 -13.54 -13.25
C CYS A 87 8.15 -13.88 -13.10
N LEU A 88 8.99 -13.22 -13.91
CA LEU A 88 10.45 -13.35 -13.82
C LEU A 88 11.00 -12.89 -12.47
N ILE A 89 10.35 -11.94 -11.80
CA ILE A 89 10.69 -11.53 -10.44
C ILE A 89 9.38 -11.55 -9.65
N PRO A 90 9.13 -12.61 -8.86
CA PRO A 90 7.91 -12.71 -8.08
C PRO A 90 7.79 -11.58 -7.05
N SER A 91 6.59 -11.11 -6.78
CA SER A 91 6.24 -10.07 -5.79
C SER A 91 6.85 -10.35 -4.42
N GLU A 92 6.82 -11.61 -3.97
CA GLU A 92 7.41 -12.07 -2.71
C GLU A 92 8.95 -11.98 -2.66
N SER A 93 9.64 -11.70 -3.77
CA SER A 93 11.11 -11.65 -3.82
C SER A 93 11.72 -10.25 -3.66
N TYR A 94 10.91 -9.20 -3.61
CA TYR A 94 11.36 -7.81 -3.52
C TYR A 94 10.47 -6.93 -2.64
N ASP A 95 11.05 -5.86 -2.09
CA ASP A 95 10.36 -4.87 -1.24
C ASP A 95 10.11 -3.54 -1.95
N GLY A 96 10.70 -3.35 -3.14
CA GLY A 96 10.52 -2.10 -3.87
C GLY A 96 11.02 -2.15 -5.31
N LEU A 97 10.29 -1.46 -6.18
CA LEU A 97 10.66 -1.21 -7.57
C LEU A 97 11.13 0.24 -7.72
N VAL A 98 12.26 0.45 -8.36
CA VAL A 98 12.72 1.76 -8.85
C VAL A 98 12.77 1.72 -10.37
N CYS A 99 11.96 2.54 -11.03
CA CYS A 99 11.87 2.56 -12.48
C CYS A 99 13.17 3.07 -13.13
N ALA A 100 13.39 2.71 -14.39
CA ALA A 100 14.58 3.05 -15.16
C ALA A 100 14.91 4.55 -15.16
N GLU A 101 13.90 5.42 -15.21
CA GLU A 101 14.09 6.87 -15.17
C GLU A 101 14.67 7.31 -13.82
N CYS A 102 14.10 6.82 -12.71
CA CYS A 102 14.60 7.09 -11.36
C CYS A 102 16.00 6.49 -11.14
N VAL A 103 16.26 5.29 -11.67
CA VAL A 103 17.59 4.67 -11.61
C VAL A 103 18.61 5.53 -12.37
N SER A 104 18.27 5.99 -13.58
CA SER A 104 19.17 6.80 -14.41
C SER A 104 19.55 8.13 -13.76
N GLY A 105 18.66 8.69 -12.93
CA GLY A 105 18.90 9.90 -12.15
C GLY A 105 19.75 9.72 -10.89
N CYS A 106 20.05 8.48 -10.48
CA CYS A 106 20.77 8.19 -9.23
C CYS A 106 22.04 7.36 -9.46
N PRO A 107 23.25 7.96 -9.36
CA PRO A 107 24.51 7.26 -9.58
C PRO A 107 24.70 6.01 -8.70
N LEU A 108 24.26 6.07 -7.45
CA LEU A 108 24.36 4.94 -6.51
C LEU A 108 23.55 3.73 -6.99
N LEU A 109 22.34 3.95 -7.54
CA LEU A 109 21.50 2.88 -8.06
C LEU A 109 22.09 2.28 -9.34
N LEU A 110 22.63 3.11 -10.23
CA LEU A 110 23.34 2.65 -11.43
C LEU A 110 24.55 1.78 -11.09
N GLU A 111 25.33 2.19 -10.10
CA GLU A 111 26.50 1.44 -9.65
C GLU A 111 26.10 0.06 -9.10
N ARG A 112 25.04 0.01 -8.27
CA ARG A 112 24.59 -1.21 -7.59
C ARG A 112 23.74 -2.13 -8.47
N ALA A 113 23.14 -1.63 -9.55
CA ALA A 113 22.32 -2.41 -10.47
C ALA A 113 23.00 -3.74 -10.88
N GLY A 114 22.25 -4.84 -10.76
CA GLY A 114 22.65 -6.22 -11.03
C GLY A 114 23.68 -6.83 -10.08
N SER A 115 24.00 -6.16 -8.96
CA SER A 115 24.72 -6.80 -7.85
C SER A 115 23.75 -7.59 -6.96
N GLU A 116 24.27 -8.38 -6.02
CA GLU A 116 23.45 -9.22 -5.15
C GLU A 116 22.42 -8.40 -4.34
N GLY A 117 21.14 -8.72 -4.53
CA GLY A 117 19.99 -8.01 -3.95
C GLY A 117 19.48 -6.82 -4.78
N TRP A 118 20.16 -6.48 -5.88
CA TRP A 118 19.87 -5.34 -6.76
C TRP A 118 19.44 -5.86 -8.12
N MET A 119 18.24 -6.43 -8.18
CA MET A 119 17.79 -7.25 -9.29
C MET A 119 17.41 -6.40 -10.51
N VAL A 120 17.86 -6.80 -11.69
CA VAL A 120 17.52 -6.12 -12.96
C VAL A 120 17.23 -7.16 -14.05
N VAL A 121 16.31 -6.83 -14.94
CA VAL A 121 15.94 -7.69 -16.07
C VAL A 121 16.75 -7.30 -17.31
N GLU A 122 17.43 -8.28 -17.91
CA GLU A 122 18.24 -8.10 -19.13
C GLU A 122 17.77 -9.04 -20.24
N PRO A 123 17.70 -8.57 -21.50
CA PRO A 123 17.45 -9.43 -22.65
C PRO A 123 18.67 -10.30 -22.98
N THR A 124 18.40 -11.54 -23.38
CA THR A 124 19.38 -12.47 -23.93
C THR A 124 19.50 -12.31 -25.44
N GLU A 125 20.54 -12.91 -26.02
CA GLU A 125 20.70 -12.97 -27.49
C GLU A 125 19.61 -13.81 -28.17
N GLU A 126 18.97 -14.72 -27.42
CA GLU A 126 17.88 -15.59 -27.89
C GLU A 126 16.50 -14.93 -27.82
N GLY A 127 16.42 -13.67 -27.35
CA GLY A 127 15.16 -12.93 -27.20
C GLY A 127 14.34 -13.28 -25.95
N SER A 128 14.89 -14.10 -25.04
CA SER A 128 14.34 -14.30 -23.68
C SER A 128 14.92 -13.28 -22.69
N PHE A 129 14.46 -13.27 -21.44
CA PHE A 129 14.96 -12.38 -20.38
C PHE A 129 15.62 -13.15 -19.24
N VAL A 130 16.63 -12.56 -18.62
CA VAL A 130 17.29 -13.07 -17.41
C VAL A 130 17.24 -12.02 -16.31
N VAL A 131 17.19 -12.49 -15.06
CA VAL A 131 17.33 -11.63 -13.88
C VAL A 131 18.77 -11.70 -13.40
N LEU A 132 19.45 -10.56 -13.37
CA LEU A 132 20.75 -10.41 -12.73
C LEU A 132 20.58 -9.92 -11.29
N GLY A 133 21.49 -10.29 -10.39
CA GLY A 133 21.52 -9.77 -9.02
C GLY A 133 20.58 -10.47 -8.03
N ARG A 134 19.97 -11.61 -8.40
CA ARG A 134 19.25 -12.45 -7.42
C ARG A 134 20.21 -12.88 -6.31
N SER A 135 19.81 -12.70 -5.05
CA SER A 135 20.48 -13.34 -3.92
C SER A 135 19.94 -14.76 -3.76
N GLU A 136 20.80 -15.73 -3.45
CA GLU A 136 20.40 -17.14 -3.29
C GLU A 136 19.58 -17.39 -2.02
N VAL A 137 19.36 -16.38 -1.19
CA VAL A 137 18.61 -16.47 0.06
C VAL A 137 17.10 -16.32 -0.22
N VAL A 138 16.51 -17.33 -0.86
CA VAL A 138 15.06 -17.54 -0.79
C VAL A 138 14.80 -18.29 0.53
N THR A 139 14.14 -17.63 1.47
CA THR A 139 13.59 -18.31 2.66
C THR A 139 12.67 -19.43 2.20
N THR A 140 13.02 -20.64 2.59
CA THR A 140 12.31 -21.88 2.25
C THR A 140 10.86 -21.87 2.69
N GLY A 141 9.95 -22.02 1.72
CA GLY A 141 8.59 -22.56 1.86
C GLY A 141 8.04 -22.71 0.44
N ALA A 142 7.58 -23.85 -0.08
CA ALA A 142 7.36 -25.17 0.48
C ALA A 142 7.71 -26.23 -0.59
N LYS A 143 8.25 -27.37 -0.16
CA LYS A 143 8.20 -28.59 -0.96
C LYS A 143 6.75 -29.07 -0.99
N ARG A 144 6.25 -29.24 -2.20
CA ARG A 144 5.07 -30.04 -2.52
C ARG A 144 5.30 -31.47 -2.04
N ASP A 145 4.40 -31.97 -1.21
CA ASP A 145 3.97 -33.37 -1.22
C ASP A 145 2.48 -33.43 -0.89
N HIS A 146 1.77 -34.22 -1.69
CA HIS A 146 0.32 -34.26 -1.85
C HIS A 146 -0.19 -35.54 -1.18
N ALA A 147 -1.08 -35.42 -0.19
CA ALA A 147 -2.06 -36.46 0.20
C ALA A 147 -3.05 -35.87 1.22
N GLY A 148 -4.35 -36.08 0.97
CA GLY A 148 -5.46 -35.37 1.59
C GLY A 148 -5.79 -35.74 3.03
N GLU A 149 -6.62 -34.91 3.65
CA GLU A 149 -7.96 -35.26 4.16
C GLU A 149 -8.66 -34.00 4.71
N GLU A 150 -9.98 -34.00 4.62
CA GLU A 150 -10.93 -32.97 5.00
C GLU A 150 -10.92 -32.65 6.50
N GLN A 151 -11.14 -31.37 6.90
CA GLN A 151 -12.30 -30.96 7.72
C GLN A 151 -12.22 -29.50 8.24
N GLU A 152 -13.31 -28.77 7.96
CA GLU A 152 -14.07 -27.88 8.84
C GLU A 152 -13.38 -27.01 9.92
N GLY A 153 -13.36 -25.70 9.66
CA GLY A 153 -13.97 -24.65 10.49
C GLY A 153 -13.52 -24.46 11.95
N LYS A 154 -12.98 -23.27 12.25
CA LYS A 154 -13.55 -22.30 13.23
C LYS A 154 -12.64 -21.10 13.49
N ARG A 155 -13.29 -19.94 13.56
CA ARG A 155 -12.82 -18.69 14.15
C ARG A 155 -12.42 -18.86 15.61
N ALA A 156 -11.33 -18.21 16.03
CA ALA A 156 -11.08 -17.70 17.39
C ALA A 156 -9.89 -16.73 17.29
N ARG A 157 -10.05 -15.39 17.30
CA ARG A 157 -10.01 -14.52 18.50
C ARG A 157 -9.34 -15.15 19.71
N LEU A 158 -8.29 -14.53 20.23
CA LEU A 158 -8.15 -14.21 21.66
C LEU A 158 -7.14 -13.06 21.86
N ASP A 159 -7.62 -12.08 22.63
CA ASP A 159 -6.99 -10.89 23.18
C ASP A 159 -5.85 -11.15 24.20
N ASP A 160 -4.98 -10.14 24.29
CA ASP A 160 -4.45 -9.43 25.49
C ASP A 160 -4.02 -10.20 26.75
N ALA A 161 -2.76 -9.98 27.18
CA ALA A 161 -2.45 -9.36 28.49
C ALA A 161 -0.95 -9.47 28.90
N ALA A 162 -0.32 -8.29 29.00
CA ALA A 162 0.37 -7.75 30.17
C ALA A 162 1.55 -8.49 30.88
N ARG A 163 2.69 -7.75 30.89
CA ARG A 163 3.49 -7.27 32.05
C ARG A 163 4.65 -8.12 32.66
N SER A 164 5.79 -7.40 32.71
CA SER A 164 6.78 -7.25 33.82
C SER A 164 8.00 -8.16 33.95
N ALA A 165 9.16 -7.51 33.74
CA ALA A 165 10.24 -7.25 34.68
C ALA A 165 11.09 -8.38 35.32
N ALA A 166 12.40 -8.19 35.13
CA ALA A 166 13.53 -8.41 36.04
C ALA A 166 14.12 -9.84 36.26
N GLN A 167 15.46 -9.87 36.15
CA GLN A 167 16.46 -10.94 36.39
C GLN A 167 16.56 -11.35 37.90
N PRO A 168 17.54 -12.14 38.43
CA PRO A 168 18.76 -12.78 37.87
C PRO A 168 19.14 -14.18 38.46
N SER A 169 20.42 -14.59 38.27
CA SER A 169 21.24 -15.66 38.92
C SER A 169 21.29 -17.04 38.24
N THR A 170 22.38 -17.82 38.16
CA THR A 170 23.82 -17.72 38.53
C THR A 170 24.55 -18.92 37.88
N ASP A 171 25.80 -18.68 37.46
CA ASP A 171 26.99 -19.56 37.42
C ASP A 171 26.94 -21.04 36.99
N LYS A 172 27.75 -21.39 35.98
CA LYS A 172 28.95 -22.24 36.17
C LYS A 172 29.92 -22.19 34.97
N ALA A 173 31.20 -22.00 35.30
CA ALA A 173 32.40 -22.20 34.49
C ALA A 173 32.52 -23.69 34.02
N ASP A 174 33.30 -24.11 33.03
CA ASP A 174 34.65 -23.76 32.59
C ASP A 174 34.87 -24.32 31.17
N LYS A 175 35.67 -23.64 30.36
CA LYS A 175 36.95 -24.15 29.80
C LYS A 175 37.27 -23.49 28.46
N ALA A 176 38.14 -22.49 28.55
CA ALA A 176 38.82 -21.84 27.43
C ALA A 176 39.82 -22.80 26.76
N GLN A 177 39.92 -22.72 25.43
CA GLN A 177 41.19 -22.85 24.74
C GLN A 177 41.31 -21.77 23.65
N ASN A 178 42.48 -21.14 23.73
CA ASN A 178 42.99 -19.93 23.11
C ASN A 178 43.54 -20.21 21.71
N THR A 179 43.23 -19.38 20.71
CA THR A 179 44.11 -19.12 19.55
C THR A 179 43.89 -17.69 19.04
N GLU A 180 44.71 -16.80 19.59
CA GLU A 180 45.47 -15.73 18.93
C GLU A 180 44.82 -14.90 17.80
N THR A 181 44.54 -13.67 18.22
CA THR A 181 44.29 -12.45 17.46
C THR A 181 45.38 -12.16 16.43
N ARG A 182 45.01 -11.88 15.17
CA ARG A 182 45.75 -10.98 14.27
C ARG A 182 44.83 -9.84 13.89
N GLU A 183 45.08 -8.69 14.51
CA GLU A 183 44.52 -7.41 14.09
C GLU A 183 45.10 -7.05 12.72
N ALA A 184 44.24 -6.91 11.72
CA ALA A 184 44.56 -6.24 10.46
C ALA A 184 43.50 -5.15 10.25
N LYS A 185 43.90 -3.88 10.40
CA LYS A 185 43.17 -2.73 9.87
C LYS A 185 43.00 -2.92 8.35
N PRO A 186 41.79 -2.85 7.79
CA PRO A 186 41.66 -2.57 6.37
C PRO A 186 41.66 -1.04 6.21
N GLU A 187 42.73 -0.54 5.60
CA GLU A 187 42.74 0.79 5.01
C GLU A 187 41.66 0.89 3.93
N LEU A 188 40.92 2.00 3.96
CA LEU A 188 39.86 2.31 3.02
C LEU A 188 40.48 2.70 1.67
N SER A 189 40.80 1.70 0.85
CA SER A 189 41.13 1.93 -0.56
C SER A 189 39.84 2.28 -1.31
N LYS A 190 39.78 3.48 -1.91
CA LYS A 190 38.71 3.87 -2.85
C LYS A 190 38.52 2.73 -3.87
N PRO A 191 37.31 2.18 -4.05
CA PRO A 191 37.11 1.14 -5.04
C PRO A 191 37.31 1.77 -6.43
N GLU A 192 38.29 1.25 -7.17
CA GLU A 192 38.42 1.52 -8.60
C GLU A 192 37.13 1.06 -9.30
N ILE A 193 36.46 1.99 -9.97
CA ILE A 193 35.24 1.73 -10.74
C ILE A 193 35.62 0.85 -11.93
N LYS A 194 35.44 -0.46 -11.80
CA LYS A 194 35.41 -1.35 -12.96
C LYS A 194 34.16 -0.99 -13.76
N GLN A 195 34.34 -0.34 -14.91
CA GLN A 195 33.24 0.01 -15.81
C GLN A 195 32.46 -1.26 -16.15
N LYS A 196 31.24 -1.39 -15.59
CA LYS A 196 30.30 -2.45 -15.98
C LYS A 196 29.95 -2.26 -17.44
N ALA A 197 29.81 -3.37 -18.17
CA ALA A 197 29.36 -3.34 -19.57
C ALA A 197 28.03 -2.56 -19.69
N PRO A 198 27.79 -1.88 -20.82
CA PRO A 198 26.53 -1.18 -21.05
C PRO A 198 25.36 -2.15 -20.97
N ARG A 199 24.33 -1.75 -20.24
CA ARG A 199 23.09 -2.49 -20.00
C ARG A 199 22.28 -2.57 -21.30
N LYS A 200 21.63 -3.71 -21.55
CA LYS A 200 20.78 -3.91 -22.75
C LYS A 200 19.29 -3.80 -22.41
N GLY A 201 18.91 -4.09 -21.16
CA GLY A 201 17.55 -4.01 -20.65
C GLY A 201 17.07 -2.59 -20.38
N SER A 202 15.81 -2.49 -19.93
CA SER A 202 15.15 -1.21 -19.62
C SER A 202 15.84 -0.43 -18.51
N GLY A 203 16.52 -1.11 -17.59
CA GLY A 203 17.23 -0.50 -16.46
C GLY A 203 16.38 -0.35 -15.18
N ASP A 204 15.22 -1.01 -15.12
CA ASP A 204 14.42 -1.10 -13.91
C ASP A 204 15.10 -1.95 -12.85
N LEU A 205 14.98 -1.52 -11.59
CA LEU A 205 15.70 -2.08 -10.46
C LEU A 205 14.72 -2.55 -9.39
N PHE A 206 14.80 -3.83 -9.04
CA PHE A 206 14.02 -4.46 -7.99
C PHE A 206 14.93 -4.69 -6.78
N LEU A 207 14.53 -4.11 -5.65
CA LEU A 207 15.26 -4.21 -4.39
C LEU A 207 14.81 -5.46 -3.64
N ALA A 208 15.70 -6.44 -3.49
CA ALA A 208 15.43 -7.61 -2.67
C ALA A 208 15.13 -7.21 -1.21
N HIS A 209 14.54 -8.16 -0.48
CA HIS A 209 14.19 -7.98 0.93
C HIS A 209 15.32 -7.37 1.76
N GLY A 210 14.98 -6.35 2.55
CA GLY A 210 15.91 -5.70 3.47
C GLY A 210 16.98 -4.79 2.85
N MET A 211 16.94 -4.52 1.54
CA MET A 211 17.88 -3.60 0.89
C MET A 211 17.75 -2.16 1.36
N ARG A 212 16.53 -1.67 1.60
CA ARG A 212 16.30 -0.33 2.17
C ARG A 212 16.87 -0.22 3.58
N ALA A 213 16.67 -1.24 4.42
CA ALA A 213 17.25 -1.30 5.76
C ALA A 213 18.79 -1.38 5.75
N ARG A 214 19.38 -2.04 4.75
CA ARG A 214 20.84 -2.07 4.56
C ARG A 214 21.37 -0.68 4.19
N LEU A 215 20.73 0.00 3.25
CA LEU A 215 21.09 1.37 2.86
C LEU A 215 20.96 2.36 4.03
N ALA A 216 19.93 2.23 4.86
CA ALA A 216 19.74 3.06 6.05
C ALA A 216 20.90 2.97 7.05
N LYS A 217 21.61 1.83 7.08
CA LYS A 217 22.79 1.63 7.93
C LYS A 217 24.10 2.02 7.26
N GLU A 218 24.19 1.86 5.94
CA GLU A 218 25.41 2.12 5.16
C GLU A 218 25.60 3.59 4.80
N LEU A 219 24.51 4.32 4.50
CA LEU A 219 24.56 5.68 3.99
C LEU A 219 24.48 6.71 5.12
N ASP A 220 25.25 7.79 4.99
CA ASP A 220 25.04 8.99 5.79
C ASP A 220 23.80 9.77 5.31
N ALA A 221 23.33 10.71 6.14
CA ALA A 221 22.12 11.48 5.86
C ALA A 221 22.19 12.31 4.55
N THR A 222 23.38 12.74 4.14
CA THR A 222 23.55 13.53 2.91
C THR A 222 23.36 12.63 1.69
N LEU A 223 23.99 11.46 1.68
CA LEU A 223 23.83 10.49 0.60
C LEU A 223 22.41 9.90 0.59
N ALA A 224 21.84 9.60 1.75
CA ALA A 224 20.47 9.13 1.85
C ALA A 224 19.47 10.13 1.24
N ALA A 225 19.68 11.44 1.44
CA ALA A 225 18.85 12.48 0.84
C ALA A 225 18.96 12.60 -0.69
N THR A 226 19.96 11.96 -1.31
CA THR A 226 20.09 11.91 -2.78
C THR A 226 19.33 10.74 -3.42
N LEU A 227 18.80 9.81 -2.63
CA LEU A 227 17.99 8.72 -3.14
C LEU A 227 16.63 9.25 -3.59
N PRO A 228 16.04 8.67 -4.66
CA PRO A 228 14.72 9.09 -5.12
C PRO A 228 13.58 8.60 -4.21
N PHE A 229 13.86 7.78 -3.20
CA PHE A 229 12.88 7.15 -2.32
C PHE A 229 13.31 7.21 -0.85
N PRO A 230 12.36 7.19 0.10
CA PRO A 230 12.69 7.17 1.52
C PRO A 230 13.27 5.82 1.96
N LEU A 231 14.22 5.83 2.90
CA LEU A 231 14.82 4.60 3.45
C LEU A 231 14.02 3.99 4.60
N VAL A 232 13.11 4.76 5.18
CA VAL A 232 12.21 4.36 6.27
C VAL A 232 10.80 4.50 5.75
N ASP A 233 9.94 3.52 6.07
CA ASP A 233 8.53 3.62 5.73
C ASP A 233 7.84 4.64 6.62
N GLU A 234 6.95 5.44 6.03
CA GLU A 234 6.17 6.41 6.78
C GLU A 234 5.11 5.68 7.60
N GLU A 235 4.95 6.09 8.87
CA GLU A 235 3.88 5.55 9.72
C GLU A 235 2.54 5.92 9.09
N ILE A 236 1.74 4.90 8.77
CA ILE A 236 0.36 5.10 8.29
C ILE A 236 -0.38 5.85 9.40
N TYR A 237 -0.86 7.05 9.08
CA TYR A 237 -1.65 7.82 10.03
C TYR A 237 -2.93 7.06 10.38
N GLU A 238 -3.00 6.59 11.62
CA GLU A 238 -4.23 6.06 12.18
C GLU A 238 -4.99 7.19 12.88
N PRO A 239 -6.22 7.52 12.44
CA PRO A 239 -7.05 8.46 13.16
C PRO A 239 -7.22 8.01 14.62
N PRO A 240 -7.14 8.93 15.60
CA PRO A 240 -7.44 8.58 16.98
C PRO A 240 -8.79 7.87 17.08
N ALA A 241 -8.86 6.79 17.84
CA ALA A 241 -10.13 6.11 18.10
C ALA A 241 -11.13 7.11 18.70
N ASP A 242 -12.33 7.18 18.13
CA ASP A 242 -13.40 8.01 18.66
C ASP A 242 -13.65 7.60 20.12
N THR A 243 -13.49 8.56 21.03
CA THR A 243 -13.81 8.36 22.45
C THR A 243 -15.32 8.36 22.71
N ASP A 244 -16.09 8.78 21.70
CA ASP A 244 -17.54 8.72 21.76
C ASP A 244 -17.93 7.24 21.70
N PRO A 245 -18.69 6.73 22.68
CA PRO A 245 -19.16 5.36 22.63
C PRO A 245 -19.91 5.18 21.31
N ALA A 246 -19.58 4.13 20.57
CA ALA A 246 -20.28 3.79 19.35
C ALA A 246 -21.77 3.61 19.67
N GLU A 247 -22.56 4.64 19.40
CA GLU A 247 -24.00 4.59 19.64
C GLU A 247 -24.63 3.76 18.55
N THR A 248 -25.31 2.68 18.94
CA THR A 248 -26.12 1.95 17.98
C THR A 248 -27.26 2.85 17.51
N LEU A 249 -27.72 2.63 16.28
CA LEU A 249 -28.89 3.34 15.75
C LEU A 249 -30.09 3.23 16.72
N ASP A 250 -30.22 2.10 17.40
CA ASP A 250 -31.25 1.87 18.41
C ASP A 250 -31.08 2.78 19.64
N GLN A 251 -29.86 2.96 20.15
CA GLN A 251 -29.58 3.87 21.28
C GLN A 251 -29.86 5.33 20.92
N VAL A 252 -29.50 5.75 19.71
CA VAL A 252 -29.84 7.09 19.19
C VAL A 252 -31.36 7.24 19.10
N THR A 253 -32.04 6.23 18.56
CA THR A 253 -33.50 6.22 18.40
C THR A 253 -34.20 6.29 19.76
N GLU A 254 -33.79 5.48 20.74
CA GLU A 254 -34.35 5.49 22.09
C GLU A 254 -34.18 6.84 22.79
N ARG A 255 -33.01 7.49 22.65
CA ARG A 255 -32.77 8.82 23.20
C ARG A 255 -33.68 9.88 22.58
N VAL A 256 -33.77 9.88 21.25
CA VAL A 256 -34.59 10.86 20.50
C VAL A 256 -36.06 10.66 20.83
N VAL A 257 -36.56 9.42 20.78
CA VAL A 257 -37.96 9.06 21.10
C VAL A 257 -38.28 9.34 22.57
N GLY A 258 -37.35 9.06 23.48
CA GLY A 258 -37.51 9.31 24.93
C GLY A 258 -37.51 10.79 25.32
N SER A 259 -36.87 11.65 24.51
CA SER A 259 -36.84 13.11 24.74
C SER A 259 -38.12 13.83 24.28
N LEU A 260 -38.95 13.18 23.46
CA LEU A 260 -40.16 13.76 22.88
C LEU A 260 -41.41 13.40 23.69
N PRO A 261 -42.43 14.30 23.76
CA PRO A 261 -43.74 13.93 24.26
C PRO A 261 -44.29 12.70 23.51
N ARG A 262 -44.92 11.77 24.23
CA ARG A 262 -45.35 10.46 23.70
C ARG A 262 -46.06 10.53 22.34
N VAL A 263 -46.94 11.51 22.14
CA VAL A 263 -47.69 11.69 20.88
C VAL A 263 -46.75 12.07 19.73
N GLN A 264 -45.85 13.03 19.94
CA GLN A 264 -44.87 13.46 18.94
C GLN A 264 -43.86 12.35 18.62
N ALA A 265 -43.48 11.56 19.63
CA ALA A 265 -42.59 10.42 19.45
C ALA A 265 -43.22 9.34 18.54
N ILE A 266 -44.51 9.03 18.73
CA ILE A 266 -45.26 8.09 17.89
C ILE A 266 -45.38 8.63 16.45
N GLU A 267 -45.71 9.91 16.29
CA GLU A 267 -45.80 10.55 14.97
C GLU A 267 -44.44 10.57 14.23
N ALA A 268 -43.36 10.85 14.95
CA ALA A 268 -42.00 10.83 14.41
C ALA A 268 -41.60 9.42 13.95
N LEU A 269 -41.87 8.39 14.75
CA LEU A 269 -41.60 6.99 14.39
C LEU A 269 -42.40 6.54 13.17
N HIS A 270 -43.69 6.85 13.10
CA HIS A 270 -44.51 6.55 11.93
C HIS A 270 -44.05 7.32 10.68
N GLY A 271 -43.68 8.58 10.84
CA GLY A 271 -43.12 9.39 9.75
C GLY A 271 -41.80 8.85 9.22
N PHE A 272 -40.89 8.45 10.12
CA PHE A 272 -39.63 7.82 9.77
C PHE A 272 -39.83 6.49 9.05
N GLN A 273 -40.71 5.62 9.56
CA GLN A 273 -40.99 4.33 8.94
C GLN A 273 -41.59 4.49 7.54
N ASN A 274 -42.54 5.40 7.36
CA ASN A 274 -43.13 5.74 6.05
C ASN A 274 -42.09 6.28 5.06
N MET A 275 -41.26 7.22 5.52
CA MET A 275 -40.16 7.76 4.71
C MET A 275 -39.19 6.64 4.30
N LYS A 276 -38.78 5.78 5.23
CA LYS A 276 -37.86 4.66 4.99
C LYS A 276 -38.42 3.69 3.94
N ASP A 277 -39.68 3.31 4.07
CA ASP A 277 -40.31 2.36 3.16
C ASP A 277 -40.43 2.94 1.75
N LYS A 278 -40.83 4.21 1.62
CA LYS A 278 -40.88 4.89 0.31
C LYS A 278 -39.49 5.09 -0.30
N LEU A 279 -38.48 5.42 0.52
CA LEU A 279 -37.11 5.58 0.06
C LEU A 279 -36.57 4.25 -0.49
N LYS A 280 -36.84 3.16 0.21
CA LYS A 280 -36.44 1.81 -0.22
C LYS A 280 -37.05 1.44 -1.58
N VAL A 281 -38.32 1.76 -1.82
CA VAL A 281 -38.98 1.52 -3.11
C VAL A 281 -38.32 2.33 -4.23
N MET A 282 -38.02 3.61 -3.99
CA MET A 282 -37.34 4.46 -4.98
C MET A 282 -35.96 3.90 -5.31
N LEU A 283 -35.15 3.60 -4.30
CA LEU A 283 -33.81 3.02 -4.49
C LEU A 283 -33.86 1.67 -5.21
N GLN A 284 -34.84 0.82 -4.89
CA GLN A 284 -35.03 -0.47 -5.56
C GLN A 284 -35.36 -0.30 -7.04
N SER A 285 -36.24 0.64 -7.39
CA SER A 285 -36.54 0.91 -8.81
C SER A 285 -35.31 1.37 -9.62
N ARG A 286 -34.39 2.10 -8.98
CA ARG A 286 -33.14 2.57 -9.59
C ARG A 286 -32.12 1.45 -9.77
N ALA A 287 -32.04 0.55 -8.78
CA ALA A 287 -31.23 -0.66 -8.87
C ALA A 287 -31.72 -1.58 -9.99
N GLU A 288 -33.04 -1.80 -10.10
CA GLU A 288 -33.64 -2.63 -11.15
C GLU A 288 -33.47 -2.01 -12.56
N SER A 289 -33.48 -0.68 -12.68
CA SER A 289 -33.24 0.01 -13.95
C SER A 289 -31.76 0.20 -14.30
N GLY A 290 -30.83 -0.22 -13.43
CA GLY A 290 -29.38 -0.06 -13.63
C GLY A 290 -28.91 1.39 -13.70
N SER A 291 -29.71 2.34 -13.20
CA SER A 291 -29.41 3.78 -13.27
C SER A 291 -28.89 4.29 -11.95
N ALA A 292 -27.80 5.08 -11.97
CA ALA A 292 -27.29 5.75 -10.78
C ALA A 292 -28.34 6.69 -10.17
N VAL A 293 -28.38 6.76 -8.84
CA VAL A 293 -29.25 7.69 -8.10
C VAL A 293 -28.67 9.09 -8.24
N SER A 294 -29.42 10.00 -8.86
CA SER A 294 -28.98 11.38 -9.05
C SER A 294 -29.39 12.27 -7.88
N ARG A 295 -28.86 13.50 -7.84
CA ARG A 295 -29.26 14.51 -6.86
C ARG A 295 -30.75 14.87 -7.00
N GLU A 296 -31.22 15.00 -8.23
CA GLU A 296 -32.60 15.36 -8.58
C GLU A 296 -33.58 14.29 -8.09
N ASP A 297 -33.18 13.02 -8.08
CA ASP A 297 -34.00 11.92 -7.55
C ASP A 297 -34.26 12.07 -6.05
N ILE A 298 -33.23 12.44 -5.29
CA ILE A 298 -33.36 12.67 -3.86
C ILE A 298 -34.17 13.94 -3.58
N GLU A 299 -33.90 15.02 -4.30
CA GLU A 299 -34.63 16.28 -4.13
C GLU A 299 -36.12 16.12 -4.49
N SER A 300 -36.44 15.41 -5.57
CA SER A 300 -37.83 15.13 -5.96
C SER A 300 -38.55 14.23 -4.94
N PHE A 301 -37.87 13.19 -4.44
CA PHE A 301 -38.40 12.31 -3.40
C PHE A 301 -38.83 13.08 -2.14
N PHE A 302 -37.96 13.95 -1.62
CA PHE A 302 -38.28 14.74 -0.43
C PHE A 302 -39.32 15.84 -0.71
N ALA A 303 -39.34 16.40 -1.93
CA ALA A 303 -40.40 17.32 -2.35
C ALA A 303 -41.78 16.63 -2.34
N ASP A 304 -41.87 15.41 -2.84
CA ASP A 304 -43.12 14.64 -2.88
C ASP A 304 -43.55 14.15 -1.49
N LEU A 305 -42.60 13.75 -0.65
CA LEU A 305 -42.86 13.47 0.77
C LEU A 305 -43.46 14.68 1.49
N ASN A 306 -42.91 15.88 1.27
CA ASN A 306 -43.43 17.11 1.86
C ASN A 306 -44.83 17.49 1.33
N LYS A 307 -45.13 17.24 0.05
CA LYS A 307 -46.48 17.43 -0.50
C LYS A 307 -47.48 16.46 0.12
N SER A 308 -47.08 15.21 0.35
CA SER A 308 -47.93 14.18 0.96
C SER A 308 -48.22 14.40 2.46
N ARG A 309 -47.52 15.35 3.09
CA ARG A 309 -47.63 15.70 4.50
C ARG A 309 -48.55 16.92 4.76
N ARG A 310 -49.11 17.51 3.69
CA ARG A 310 -50.06 18.64 3.72
C ARG A 310 -51.51 18.18 3.53
#